data_AF-A0A1I8JAG0-F1
#
_entry.id   AF-A0A1I8JAG0-F1
#
_cell.length_a   1.000
_cell.length_b   1.000
_cell.length_c   1.000
_cell.angle_alpha   90.00
_cell.angle_beta   90.00
_cell.angle_gamma   90.00
#
_symmetry.space_group_name_H-M   'P 1'
#
loop_
_entity.id
_entity.type
_entity.pdbx_description
1 polymer ?
#
loop_
_entity_poly.entity_id
_entity_poly.type
_entity_poly.pdbx_seq_one_letter_code
_entity_poly.pdbx_strand_id
1 'polypeptide(L)'
;MPWSEFRQPQFGGRHRPADCRPSSCVLLLIPYRQRLRHLQVLLRHLHPVMQAQNLCYTIVVAEQHGNATFNKAKLMNAAFLESVKLGKFGCVIFHDVDLIPANRRIPYGCPAYPRHNSVSIDKFGYSLPYKQLVGGVLAMPIRHFLRVNGYSNLFWGWGGEDDDMET
;
A
#
# COMPACT_ATOMS: atom_id res chain seq x y z
N MET A 1 16.34 9.98 13.46
CA MET A 1 16.01 11.19 12.67
C MET A 1 14.81 11.88 13.30
N PRO A 2 14.91 13.17 13.66
CA PRO A 2 13.80 13.96 14.19
C PRO A 2 12.70 14.16 13.12
N TRP A 3 11.49 14.54 13.54
CA TRP A 3 10.36 14.86 12.64
C TRP A 3 10.60 16.08 11.74
N SER A 4 11.71 16.81 11.93
CA SER A 4 12.07 18.06 11.25
C SER A 4 12.57 17.91 9.81
N GLU A 5 12.79 16.70 9.31
CA GLU A 5 13.31 16.45 7.94
C GLU A 5 12.22 16.10 6.91
N PHE A 6 10.94 16.23 7.28
CA PHE A 6 9.83 15.97 6.37
C PHE A 6 9.84 16.96 5.19
N ARG A 7 10.01 16.43 3.97
CA ARG A 7 9.88 17.22 2.75
C ARG A 7 8.47 17.07 2.20
N GLN A 8 7.84 18.18 1.80
CA GLN A 8 6.57 18.10 1.11
C GLN A 8 6.73 17.24 -0.16
N PRO A 9 5.83 16.27 -0.41
CA PRO A 9 5.87 15.47 -1.63
C PRO A 9 5.59 16.36 -2.85
N GLN A 10 6.09 15.94 -4.00
CA GLN A 10 5.77 16.55 -5.29
C GLN A 10 4.29 16.32 -5.61
N PHE A 11 3.76 17.13 -6.54
CA PHE A 11 2.39 16.98 -7.04
C PHE A 11 2.09 15.53 -7.44
N GLY A 12 0.88 15.06 -7.10
CA GLY A 12 0.47 13.67 -7.30
C GLY A 12 1.03 12.69 -6.26
N GLY A 13 1.46 13.16 -5.09
CA GLY A 13 1.89 12.30 -3.97
C GLY A 13 3.21 11.58 -4.23
N ARG A 14 4.11 12.20 -5.02
CA ARG A 14 5.36 11.59 -5.48
C ARG A 14 6.55 12.05 -4.64
N HIS A 15 7.50 11.16 -4.45
CA HIS A 15 8.79 11.51 -3.86
C HIS A 15 9.91 10.72 -4.51
N ARG A 16 11.08 11.36 -4.60
CA ARG A 16 12.33 10.74 -5.06
C ARG A 16 13.49 11.30 -4.21
N PRO A 17 14.41 10.45 -3.73
CA PRO A 17 15.63 10.90 -3.09
C PRO A 17 16.43 11.85 -3.97
N ALA A 18 17.05 12.88 -3.39
CA ALA A 18 17.90 13.81 -4.12
C ALA A 18 19.26 13.20 -4.47
N ASP A 19 19.80 12.36 -3.58
CA ASP A 19 21.21 11.95 -3.60
C ASP A 19 21.43 10.61 -4.33
N CYS A 20 20.38 9.99 -4.87
CA CYS A 20 20.52 8.74 -5.62
C CYS A 20 19.50 8.61 -6.76
N ARG A 21 19.85 7.80 -7.76
CA ARG A 21 18.97 7.45 -8.88
C ARG A 21 18.41 6.04 -8.70
N PRO A 22 17.23 5.85 -8.08
CA PRO A 22 16.63 4.53 -7.94
C PRO A 22 16.34 3.88 -9.29
N SER A 23 16.61 2.57 -9.37
CA SER A 23 16.34 1.73 -10.55
C SER A 23 14.85 1.48 -10.78
N SER A 24 14.07 1.46 -9.70
CA SER A 24 12.60 1.38 -9.71
C SER A 24 12.02 2.06 -8.46
N CYS A 25 10.75 2.47 -8.54
CA CYS A 25 10.04 3.11 -7.42
C CYS A 25 8.97 2.18 -6.82
N VAL A 26 8.46 2.55 -5.65
CA VAL A 26 7.34 1.90 -4.97
C VAL A 26 6.02 2.56 -5.39
N LEU A 27 5.04 1.75 -5.79
CA LEU A 27 3.67 2.19 -6.01
C LEU A 27 2.83 1.79 -4.79
N LEU A 28 2.34 2.75 -4.02
CA LEU A 28 1.48 2.48 -2.86
C LEU A 28 0.03 2.80 -3.21
N LEU A 29 -0.84 1.79 -3.15
CA LEU A 29 -2.25 1.85 -3.55
C LEU A 29 -3.14 1.75 -2.31
N ILE A 30 -4.01 2.75 -2.15
CA ILE A 30 -4.95 2.84 -1.03
C ILE A 30 -6.37 2.71 -1.60
N PRO A 31 -7.05 1.56 -1.47
CA PRO A 31 -8.47 1.46 -1.77
C PRO A 31 -9.27 2.33 -0.79
N TYR A 32 -10.19 3.15 -1.30
CA TYR A 32 -10.79 4.24 -0.54
C TYR A 32 -12.26 4.48 -0.89
N ARG A 33 -13.04 4.83 0.13
CA ARG A 33 -14.34 5.51 -0.01
C ARG A 33 -14.72 6.19 1.30
N GLN A 34 -15.05 7.49 1.25
CA GLN A 34 -15.64 8.24 2.38
C GLN A 34 -14.87 8.14 3.72
N ARG A 35 -13.53 8.04 3.69
CA ARG A 35 -12.67 7.85 4.88
C ARG A 35 -11.66 9.00 5.07
N LEU A 36 -12.05 10.24 4.72
CA LEU A 36 -11.14 11.38 4.61
C LEU A 36 -10.26 11.60 5.86
N ARG A 37 -10.84 11.48 7.06
CA ARG A 37 -10.08 11.62 8.32
C ARG A 37 -8.98 10.58 8.46
N HIS A 38 -9.27 9.30 8.14
CA HIS A 38 -8.27 8.23 8.17
C HIS A 38 -7.17 8.51 7.14
N LEU A 39 -7.55 8.87 5.91
CA LEU A 39 -6.60 9.17 4.84
C LEU A 39 -5.65 10.33 5.22
N GLN A 40 -6.19 11.42 5.79
CA GLN A 40 -5.37 12.55 6.22
C GLN A 40 -4.35 12.14 7.29
N VAL A 41 -4.76 11.33 8.27
CA VAL A 41 -3.86 10.83 9.31
C VAL A 41 -2.82 9.89 8.70
N LEU A 42 -3.23 8.98 7.83
CA LEU A 42 -2.35 8.02 7.18
C LEU A 42 -1.26 8.71 6.36
N LEU A 43 -1.63 9.68 5.50
CA LEU A 43 -0.67 10.40 4.65
C LEU A 43 0.36 11.20 5.48
N ARG A 44 -0.06 11.78 6.60
CA ARG A 44 0.86 12.46 7.54
C ARG A 44 1.92 11.51 8.12
N HIS A 45 1.65 10.21 8.19
CA HIS A 45 2.59 9.21 8.69
C HIS A 45 3.39 8.55 7.57
N LEU A 46 2.75 8.17 6.47
CA LEU A 46 3.41 7.44 5.38
C LEU A 46 4.52 8.25 4.72
N HIS A 47 4.28 9.53 4.42
CA HIS A 47 5.29 10.30 3.72
C HIS A 47 6.61 10.42 4.53
N PRO A 48 6.61 10.82 5.82
CA PRO A 48 7.83 10.82 6.62
C PRO A 48 8.49 9.43 6.73
N VAL A 49 7.70 8.36 6.90
CA VAL A 49 8.23 6.99 7.01
C VAL A 49 8.98 6.60 5.74
N MET A 50 8.36 6.77 4.56
CA MET A 50 8.95 6.35 3.29
C MET A 50 10.12 7.24 2.87
N GLN A 51 10.09 8.53 3.20
CA GLN A 51 11.22 9.44 2.98
C GLN A 51 12.42 9.08 3.85
N ALA A 52 12.20 8.77 5.13
CA ALA A 52 13.27 8.33 6.04
C ALA A 52 13.89 6.98 5.63
N GLN A 53 13.14 6.17 4.85
CA GLN A 53 13.64 4.93 4.24
C GLN A 53 14.33 5.15 2.88
N ASN A 54 14.51 6.41 2.47
CA ASN A 54 15.15 6.80 1.21
C ASN A 54 14.50 6.18 -0.03
N LEU A 55 13.16 6.05 -0.03
CA LEU A 55 12.41 5.41 -1.11
C LEU A 55 12.00 6.42 -2.19
N CYS A 56 12.09 6.04 -3.47
CA CYS A 56 11.26 6.67 -4.50
C CYS A 56 9.88 6.03 -4.48
N TYR A 57 8.82 6.83 -4.41
CA TYR A 57 7.47 6.32 -4.34
C TYR A 57 6.41 7.25 -4.95
N THR A 58 5.26 6.66 -5.25
CA THR A 58 4.01 7.34 -5.60
C THR A 58 2.89 6.75 -4.77
N ILE A 59 2.13 7.58 -4.06
CA ILE A 59 0.90 7.17 -3.37
C ILE A 59 -0.30 7.46 -4.27
N VAL A 60 -1.14 6.46 -4.51
CA VAL A 60 -2.39 6.58 -5.25
C VAL A 60 -3.54 6.16 -4.38
N VAL A 61 -4.50 7.07 -4.23
CA VAL A 61 -5.78 6.82 -3.56
C VAL A 61 -6.77 6.42 -4.64
N ALA A 62 -7.24 5.18 -4.58
CA ALA A 62 -8.20 4.64 -5.51
C ALA A 62 -9.59 4.77 -4.88
N GLU A 63 -10.40 5.70 -5.37
CA GLU A 63 -11.73 5.96 -4.82
C GLU A 63 -12.82 5.19 -5.57
N GLN A 64 -13.62 4.41 -4.86
CA GLN A 64 -14.83 3.82 -5.44
C GLN A 64 -15.97 4.84 -5.40
N HIS A 65 -16.38 5.32 -6.57
CA HIS A 65 -17.51 6.23 -6.72
C HIS A 65 -18.86 5.53 -6.51
N GLY A 66 -19.85 6.26 -5.99
CA GLY A 66 -21.21 5.81 -5.78
C GLY A 66 -21.42 4.91 -4.54
N ASN A 67 -22.64 4.39 -4.42
CA ASN A 67 -23.13 3.73 -3.20
C ASN A 67 -23.20 2.19 -3.32
N ALA A 68 -22.72 1.60 -4.41
CA ALA A 68 -22.67 0.14 -4.56
C ALA A 68 -21.80 -0.52 -3.47
N THR A 69 -21.93 -1.83 -3.28
CA THR A 69 -21.07 -2.56 -2.34
C THR A 69 -19.59 -2.31 -2.65
N PHE A 70 -18.78 -2.07 -1.61
CA PHE A 70 -17.36 -1.81 -1.80
C PHE A 70 -16.66 -3.07 -2.32
N ASN A 71 -15.76 -2.93 -3.28
CA ASN A 71 -14.94 -4.01 -3.79
C ASN A 71 -13.47 -3.59 -3.73
N LYS A 72 -12.84 -3.96 -2.62
CA LYS A 72 -11.46 -3.58 -2.29
C LYS A 72 -10.48 -4.12 -3.33
N ALA A 73 -10.52 -5.42 -3.61
CA ALA A 73 -9.64 -6.09 -4.56
C ALA A 73 -9.75 -5.55 -5.99
N LYS A 74 -10.98 -5.38 -6.50
CA LYS A 74 -11.21 -4.81 -7.84
C LYS A 74 -10.69 -3.38 -7.95
N LEU A 75 -10.85 -2.58 -6.91
CA LEU A 75 -10.34 -1.22 -6.85
C LEU A 75 -8.80 -1.20 -6.86
N MET A 76 -8.16 -2.09 -6.11
CA MET A 76 -6.71 -2.27 -6.12
C MET A 76 -6.19 -2.71 -7.50
N ASN A 77 -6.87 -3.64 -8.17
CA ASN A 77 -6.53 -4.06 -9.54
C ASN A 77 -6.64 -2.89 -10.54
N ALA A 78 -7.76 -2.18 -10.54
CA ALA A 78 -7.97 -1.03 -11.43
C ALA A 78 -6.91 0.06 -11.17
N ALA A 79 -6.65 0.37 -9.90
CA ALA A 79 -5.63 1.33 -9.52
C ALA A 79 -4.23 0.91 -9.95
N PHE A 80 -3.89 -0.37 -9.82
CA PHE A 80 -2.62 -0.90 -10.30
C PHE A 80 -2.47 -0.67 -11.81
N LEU A 81 -3.44 -1.11 -12.62
CA LEU A 81 -3.41 -1.00 -14.07
C LEU A 81 -3.23 0.45 -14.55
N GLU A 82 -3.89 1.41 -13.91
CA GLU A 82 -3.76 2.82 -14.28
C GLU A 82 -2.46 3.45 -13.76
N SER A 83 -2.05 3.10 -12.54
CA SER A 83 -0.92 3.78 -11.89
C SER A 83 0.44 3.31 -12.38
N VAL A 84 0.56 2.06 -12.86
CA VAL A 84 1.82 1.58 -13.45
C VAL A 84 2.22 2.35 -14.70
N LYS A 85 1.27 3.02 -15.37
CA LYS A 85 1.53 3.90 -16.52
C LYS A 85 2.26 5.19 -16.13
N LEU A 86 2.28 5.55 -14.84
CA LEU A 86 2.87 6.80 -14.35
C LEU A 86 4.40 6.77 -14.23
N GLY A 87 5.03 5.61 -14.37
CA GLY A 87 6.48 5.48 -14.24
C GLY A 87 6.98 4.04 -14.12
N LYS A 88 8.28 3.91 -13.79
CA LYS A 88 8.91 2.60 -13.58
C LYS A 88 8.82 2.18 -12.13
N PHE A 89 7.92 1.25 -11.85
CA PHE A 89 7.75 0.66 -10.52
C PHE A 89 8.28 -0.77 -10.49
N GLY A 90 8.90 -1.15 -9.38
CA GLY A 90 9.37 -2.52 -9.13
C GLY A 90 8.63 -3.20 -7.99
N CYS A 91 7.90 -2.42 -7.20
CA CYS A 91 7.20 -2.82 -6.00
C CYS A 91 5.83 -2.18 -5.98
N VAL A 92 4.80 -2.95 -5.65
CA VAL A 92 3.47 -2.44 -5.31
C VAL A 92 3.18 -2.75 -3.84
N ILE A 93 2.56 -1.80 -3.14
CA ILE A 93 2.07 -1.97 -1.78
C ILE A 93 0.58 -1.69 -1.78
N PHE A 94 -0.21 -2.67 -1.36
CA PHE A 94 -1.63 -2.54 -1.12
C PHE A 94 -1.83 -2.21 0.36
N HIS A 95 -2.56 -1.14 0.66
CA HIS A 95 -2.54 -0.55 2.00
C HIS A 95 -3.93 -0.07 2.42
N ASP A 96 -4.48 -0.69 3.48
CA ASP A 96 -5.74 -0.26 4.08
C ASP A 96 -5.62 1.12 4.75
N VAL A 97 -6.57 2.01 4.43
CA VAL A 97 -6.53 3.44 4.80
C VAL A 97 -6.46 3.69 6.33
N ASP A 98 -6.83 2.71 7.14
CA ASP A 98 -6.89 2.80 8.61
C ASP A 98 -5.72 2.09 9.32
N LEU A 99 -4.70 1.61 8.60
CA LEU A 99 -3.50 0.99 9.19
C LEU A 99 -2.28 1.91 9.19
N ILE A 100 -1.95 2.46 10.36
CA ILE A 100 -0.78 3.33 10.54
C ILE A 100 0.42 2.48 10.99
N PRO A 101 1.61 2.64 10.38
CA PRO A 101 2.79 1.93 10.85
C PRO A 101 3.20 2.40 12.26
N ALA A 102 3.14 1.49 13.24
CA ALA A 102 3.55 1.78 14.62
C ALA A 102 5.06 2.04 14.78
N ASN A 103 5.88 1.62 13.81
CA ASN A 103 7.33 1.83 13.82
C ASN A 103 7.83 2.24 12.43
N ARG A 104 8.69 3.27 12.36
CA ARG A 104 9.34 3.74 11.13
C ARG A 104 10.28 2.70 10.48
N ARG A 105 10.67 1.67 11.24
CA ARG A 105 11.48 0.54 10.76
C ARG A 105 10.68 -0.50 9.98
N ILE A 106 9.34 -0.41 9.96
CA ILE A 106 8.50 -1.27 9.12
C ILE A 106 8.81 -0.94 7.64
N PRO A 107 9.32 -1.88 6.85
CA PRO A 107 9.80 -1.58 5.51
C PRO A 107 8.66 -1.35 4.51
N TYR A 108 8.64 -0.19 3.86
CA TYR A 108 7.72 0.18 2.79
C TYR A 108 8.35 -0.02 1.39
N GLY A 109 9.21 -1.02 1.27
CA GLY A 109 9.74 -1.52 0.00
C GLY A 109 9.63 -3.05 -0.08
N CYS A 110 9.71 -3.59 -1.28
CA CYS A 110 9.53 -5.02 -1.52
C CYS A 110 10.84 -5.81 -1.35
N PRO A 111 10.82 -6.97 -0.66
CA PRO A 111 11.91 -7.93 -0.73
C PRO A 111 11.80 -8.80 -2.01
N ALA A 112 12.52 -9.92 -2.07
CA ALA A 112 12.48 -10.83 -3.22
C ALA A 112 11.12 -11.52 -3.43
N TYR A 113 10.33 -11.66 -2.36
CA TYR A 113 9.02 -12.32 -2.30
C TYR A 113 7.95 -11.36 -1.74
N PRO A 114 6.64 -11.68 -1.85
CA PRO A 114 5.62 -10.91 -1.15
C PRO A 114 5.88 -10.84 0.36
N ARG A 115 5.53 -9.72 0.99
CA ARG A 115 5.68 -9.50 2.43
C ARG A 115 4.40 -8.90 2.99
N HIS A 116 3.81 -9.61 3.95
CA HIS A 116 2.76 -9.07 4.81
C HIS A 116 3.38 -8.11 5.83
N ASN A 117 2.96 -6.84 5.81
CA ASN A 117 3.52 -5.79 6.66
C ASN A 117 2.69 -5.53 7.92
N SER A 118 1.42 -5.95 7.96
CA SER A 118 0.50 -5.76 9.08
C SER A 118 0.33 -7.04 9.92
N VAL A 119 1.44 -7.70 10.25
CA VAL A 119 1.47 -8.96 11.01
C VAL A 119 1.09 -8.83 12.50
N SER A 120 1.13 -7.61 13.04
CA SER A 120 0.95 -7.33 14.46
C SER A 120 0.23 -5.99 14.61
N ILE A 121 -1.10 -6.04 14.65
CA ILE A 121 -1.97 -4.85 14.79
C ILE A 121 -2.67 -4.83 16.15
N ASP A 122 -2.94 -3.64 16.66
CA ASP A 122 -3.56 -3.41 17.97
C ASP A 122 -4.96 -4.04 18.09
N LYS A 123 -5.78 -3.96 17.03
CA LYS A 123 -7.11 -4.56 16.95
C LYS A 123 -7.12 -6.08 17.23
N PHE A 124 -6.01 -6.76 16.95
CA PHE A 124 -5.83 -8.19 17.19
C PHE A 124 -4.88 -8.47 18.36
N GLY A 125 -4.70 -7.52 19.28
CA GLY A 125 -3.82 -7.68 20.43
C GLY A 125 -2.36 -7.92 20.05
N TYR A 126 -1.89 -7.29 18.96
CA TYR A 126 -0.55 -7.46 18.40
C TYR A 126 -0.21 -8.92 18.05
N SER A 127 -1.22 -9.72 17.75
CA SER A 127 -1.09 -11.12 17.34
C SER A 127 -1.67 -11.32 15.95
N LEU A 128 -1.02 -12.17 15.15
CA LEU A 128 -1.52 -12.54 13.82
C LEU A 128 -2.71 -13.52 13.98
N PRO A 129 -3.91 -13.20 13.46
CA PRO A 129 -5.09 -14.05 13.61
C PRO A 129 -4.90 -15.49 13.10
N TYR A 130 -4.25 -15.65 11.95
CA TYR A 130 -3.89 -16.94 11.34
C TYR A 130 -2.72 -16.77 10.37
N LYS A 131 -1.99 -17.87 10.11
CA LYS A 131 -0.69 -17.82 9.41
C LYS A 131 -0.77 -17.30 7.97
N GLN A 132 -1.88 -17.56 7.31
CA GLN A 132 -2.13 -17.24 5.90
C GLN A 132 -2.65 -15.81 5.68
N LEU A 133 -2.95 -15.06 6.74
CA LEU A 133 -3.50 -13.72 6.58
C LEU A 133 -2.51 -12.81 5.86
N VAL A 134 -2.92 -12.28 4.70
CA VAL A 134 -2.18 -11.25 3.94
C VAL A 134 -2.94 -9.92 3.82
N GLY A 135 -4.09 -9.80 4.47
CA GLY A 135 -4.90 -8.58 4.53
C GLY A 135 -4.25 -7.42 5.31
N GLY A 136 -4.81 -6.21 5.18
CA GLY A 136 -4.25 -5.00 5.77
C GLY A 136 -3.21 -4.32 4.88
N VAL A 137 -1.94 -4.71 5.01
CA VAL A 137 -0.83 -4.15 4.23
C VAL A 137 0.02 -5.28 3.62
N LEU A 138 0.01 -5.39 2.29
CA LEU A 138 0.79 -6.36 1.53
C LEU A 138 1.73 -5.65 0.56
N ALA A 139 3.03 -5.92 0.68
CA ALA A 139 4.05 -5.46 -0.26
C ALA A 139 4.45 -6.60 -1.21
N MET A 140 4.38 -6.38 -2.52
CA MET A 140 4.63 -7.41 -3.52
C MET A 140 5.48 -6.87 -4.68
N PRO A 141 6.58 -7.54 -5.06
CA PRO A 141 7.26 -7.26 -6.33
C PRO A 141 6.27 -7.33 -7.48
N ILE A 142 6.27 -6.34 -8.37
CA ILE A 142 5.28 -6.26 -9.46
C ILE A 142 5.24 -7.53 -10.31
N ARG A 143 6.40 -8.16 -10.54
CA ARG A 143 6.50 -9.45 -11.24
C ARG A 143 5.65 -10.56 -10.61
N HIS A 144 5.51 -10.57 -9.28
CA HIS A 144 4.73 -11.58 -8.56
C HIS A 144 3.24 -11.25 -8.65
N PHE A 145 2.88 -9.97 -8.54
CA PHE A 145 1.49 -9.54 -8.70
C PHE A 145 0.94 -9.86 -10.09
N LEU A 146 1.75 -9.64 -11.13
CA LEU A 146 1.41 -10.02 -12.49
C LEU A 146 1.36 -11.55 -12.67
N ARG A 147 2.26 -12.30 -12.01
CA ARG A 147 2.30 -13.77 -12.11
C ARG A 147 1.06 -14.44 -11.54
N VAL A 148 0.48 -13.88 -10.47
CA VAL A 148 -0.77 -14.38 -9.87
C VAL A 148 -2.03 -13.78 -10.50
N ASN A 149 -1.89 -12.99 -11.58
CA ASN A 149 -2.99 -12.32 -12.28
C ASN A 149 -3.79 -11.32 -11.41
N GLY A 150 -3.12 -10.69 -10.45
CA GLY A 150 -3.73 -9.73 -9.54
C GLY A 150 -4.70 -10.36 -8.54
N TYR A 151 -5.52 -9.54 -7.88
CA TYR A 151 -6.56 -10.03 -6.96
C TYR A 151 -7.79 -10.55 -7.73
N SER A 152 -8.60 -11.42 -7.12
CA SER A 152 -9.95 -11.71 -7.63
C SER A 152 -10.87 -10.48 -7.61
N ASN A 153 -11.62 -10.28 -8.70
CA ASN A 153 -12.60 -9.20 -8.82
C ASN A 153 -13.99 -9.57 -8.27
N LEU A 154 -14.15 -10.80 -7.75
CA LEU A 154 -15.46 -11.37 -7.41
C LEU A 154 -15.91 -11.08 -5.97
N PHE A 155 -15.01 -10.59 -5.12
CA PHE A 155 -15.31 -10.30 -3.71
C PHE A 155 -15.96 -8.92 -3.53
N TRP A 156 -17.28 -8.93 -3.31
CA TRP A 156 -18.05 -7.74 -2.99
C TRP A 156 -18.41 -7.74 -1.50
N GLY A 157 -17.97 -6.72 -0.77
CA GLY A 157 -18.17 -6.61 0.68
C GLY A 157 -16.89 -6.87 1.45
N TRP A 158 -17.04 -7.37 2.68
CA TRP A 158 -15.91 -7.64 3.57
C TRP A 158 -15.48 -9.11 3.50
N GLY A 159 -14.20 -9.33 3.23
CA GLY A 159 -13.49 -10.59 3.48
C GLY A 159 -13.36 -11.52 2.26
N GLY A 160 -12.34 -12.37 2.33
CA GLY A 160 -12.06 -13.45 1.39
C GLY A 160 -11.15 -13.05 0.22
N GLU A 161 -11.02 -11.75 -0.07
CA GLU A 161 -10.16 -11.30 -1.18
C GLU A 161 -8.68 -11.43 -0.89
N ASP A 162 -8.31 -11.32 0.39
CA ASP A 162 -6.96 -11.50 0.88
C ASP A 162 -6.60 -12.97 1.06
N ASP A 163 -7.55 -13.80 1.49
CA ASP A 163 -7.36 -15.26 1.53
C ASP A 163 -7.17 -15.84 0.12
N ASP A 164 -7.94 -15.38 -0.88
CA ASP A 164 -7.77 -15.76 -2.29
C ASP A 164 -6.40 -15.34 -2.86
N MET A 165 -5.82 -14.23 -2.40
CA MET A 165 -4.48 -13.79 -2.80
C MET A 165 -3.36 -14.63 -2.17
N GLU A 166 -3.63 -15.34 -1.07
CA GLU A 166 -2.66 -16.24 -0.45
C GLU A 166 -2.51 -17.57 -1.21
N THR A 167 -3.60 -18.05 -1.83
CA THR A 167 -3.68 -19.35 -2.52
C THR A 167 -3.02 -19.37 -3.90
#